data_AF-X0XUR3-F1
#
_entry.id   AF-X0XUR3-F1
#
_cell.length_a   1.000
_cell.length_b   1.000
_cell.length_c   1.000
_cell.angle_alpha   90.00
_cell.angle_beta   90.00
_cell.angle_gamma   90.00
#
_symmetry.space_group_name_H-M   'P 1'
#
loop_
_entity.id
_entity.type
_entity.pdbx_description
1 polymer ?
#
loop_
_entity_poly.entity_id
_entity_poly.type
_entity_poly.pdbx_seq_one_letter_code
_entity_poly.pdbx_strand_id
1 'polypeptide(L)'
;TDHVALIKEAKESPGKRKILDSTGKTKAKWVPVEKGREHVFLDYPEIARRPTKIRGQECMEVLVVQDKFNVQGGYLTKASRSVDQVGRPSVSFTFNSRGGKLFGALTSNNLPDPVTDFRRKLGIVLNGYLYSAPGIKSTIHKRGEISGDFTRQQADDLIDVLNAGALPAALSEKPNAEYVTGPSLGRDTIRKGGRAIGVSIVLVLLFMLAYYRFSGMIA
;
A
#
# COMPACT_ATOMS: atom_id res chain seq x y z
N THR A 1 -16.04 19.83 9.29
CA THR A 1 -16.62 18.47 9.23
C THR A 1 -16.86 18.03 10.64
N ASP A 2 -18.07 17.61 10.98
CA ASP A 2 -18.37 17.12 12.33
C ASP A 2 -17.86 15.68 12.47
N HIS A 3 -16.62 15.56 12.95
CA HIS A 3 -15.94 14.27 13.15
C HIS A 3 -16.62 13.44 14.25
N VAL A 4 -17.26 14.09 15.22
CA VAL A 4 -17.93 13.41 16.34
C VAL A 4 -19.20 12.73 15.86
N ALA A 5 -19.99 13.41 15.03
CA ALA A 5 -21.17 12.82 14.39
C ALA A 5 -20.81 11.60 13.51
N LEU A 6 -19.72 11.69 12.72
CA LEU A 6 -19.26 10.58 11.88
C LEU A 6 -18.77 9.38 12.70
N ILE A 7 -18.11 9.62 13.83
CA ILE A 7 -17.69 8.56 14.75
C ILE A 7 -18.92 7.86 15.34
N LYS A 8 -19.96 8.62 15.72
CA LYS A 8 -21.21 8.06 16.23
C LYS A 8 -21.92 7.20 15.17
N GLU A 9 -22.09 7.73 13.96
CA GLU A 9 -22.68 7.00 12.82
C GLU A 9 -21.90 5.73 12.47
N ALA A 10 -20.57 5.78 12.51
CA ALA A 10 -19.72 4.62 12.26
C ALA A 10 -19.85 3.53 13.33
N LYS A 11 -20.04 3.91 14.60
CA LYS A 11 -20.29 2.97 15.70
C LYS A 11 -21.68 2.35 15.60
N GLU A 12 -22.67 3.10 15.14
CA GLU A 12 -24.06 2.62 14.93
C GLU A 12 -24.20 1.70 13.71
N SER A 13 -23.30 1.80 12.71
CA SER A 13 -23.29 0.97 11.49
C SER A 13 -22.00 0.14 11.31
N PRO A 14 -21.71 -0.85 12.19
CA PRO A 14 -20.46 -1.60 12.16
C PRO A 14 -20.30 -2.52 10.94
N GLY A 15 -21.36 -2.80 10.17
CA GLY A 15 -21.30 -3.64 8.97
C GLY A 15 -20.84 -2.90 7.69
N LYS A 16 -20.92 -1.57 7.65
CA LYS A 16 -20.58 -0.80 6.45
C LYS A 16 -19.08 -0.45 6.46
N ARG A 17 -18.34 -0.89 5.43
CA ARG A 17 -16.90 -0.54 5.26
C ARG A 17 -16.68 0.93 4.86
N LYS A 18 -17.70 1.59 4.30
CA LYS A 18 -17.66 2.99 3.85
C LYS A 18 -18.94 3.69 4.30
N ILE A 19 -18.79 4.91 4.80
CA ILE A 19 -19.88 5.86 5.03
C ILE A 19 -19.89 6.79 3.84
N LEU A 20 -21.02 6.87 3.15
CA LEU A 20 -21.21 7.65 1.93
C LEU A 20 -21.99 8.93 2.28
N ASP A 21 -21.68 10.01 1.60
CA ASP A 21 -22.48 11.23 1.60
C ASP A 21 -23.78 11.04 0.82
N SER A 22 -24.73 11.97 0.96
CA SER A 22 -25.97 12.04 0.16
C SER A 22 -25.73 12.10 -1.35
N THR A 23 -24.50 12.41 -1.77
CA THR A 23 -24.02 12.45 -3.16
C THR A 23 -23.34 11.16 -3.63
N GLY A 24 -23.27 10.12 -2.78
CA GLY A 24 -22.58 8.86 -3.08
C GLY A 24 -21.05 8.90 -2.93
N LYS A 25 -20.48 10.05 -2.52
CA LYS A 25 -19.04 10.20 -2.27
C LYS A 25 -18.67 9.62 -0.89
N THR A 26 -17.56 8.90 -0.76
CA THR A 26 -17.14 8.35 0.54
C THR A 26 -16.74 9.46 1.51
N LYS A 27 -17.43 9.56 2.65
CA LYS A 27 -17.16 10.49 3.76
C LYS A 27 -16.20 9.91 4.79
N ALA A 28 -16.30 8.61 5.08
CA ALA A 28 -15.37 7.90 5.95
C ALA A 28 -15.24 6.45 5.51
N LYS A 29 -14.08 5.85 5.79
CA LYS A 29 -13.78 4.46 5.43
C LYS A 29 -13.07 3.78 6.59
N TRP A 30 -13.43 2.54 6.87
CA TRP A 30 -12.64 1.68 7.74
C TRP A 30 -11.41 1.20 6.99
N VAL A 31 -10.23 1.50 7.56
CA VAL A 31 -8.93 1.18 6.98
C VAL A 31 -8.19 0.25 7.92
N PRO A 32 -7.69 -0.90 7.45
CA PRO A 32 -6.90 -1.80 8.27
C PRO A 32 -5.58 -1.12 8.65
N VAL A 33 -5.17 -1.28 9.91
CA VAL A 33 -3.86 -0.82 10.38
C VAL A 33 -2.78 -1.75 9.85
N GLU A 34 -1.61 -1.19 9.51
CA GLU A 34 -0.46 -1.99 9.13
C GLU A 34 0.02 -2.87 10.31
N LYS A 35 0.33 -4.14 10.02
CA LYS A 35 0.72 -5.12 11.02
C LYS A 35 1.94 -4.65 11.82
N GLY A 36 1.86 -4.72 13.15
CA GLY A 36 2.91 -4.29 14.07
C GLY A 36 2.80 -2.83 14.50
N ARG A 37 1.89 -2.04 13.90
CA ARG A 37 1.65 -0.63 14.26
C ARG A 37 0.36 -0.42 15.04
N GLU A 38 -0.32 -1.48 15.44
CA GLU A 38 -1.60 -1.41 16.17
C GLU A 38 -1.43 -0.69 17.52
N HIS A 39 -0.26 -0.84 18.16
CA HIS A 39 0.06 -0.20 19.45
C HIS A 39 -0.07 1.33 19.39
N VAL A 40 0.29 1.96 18.26
CA VAL A 40 0.20 3.41 18.05
C VAL A 40 -1.23 3.92 18.17
N PHE A 41 -2.22 3.06 17.89
CA PHE A 41 -3.65 3.41 17.93
C PHE A 41 -4.33 2.97 19.23
N LEU A 42 -3.63 2.25 20.11
CA LEU A 42 -4.17 1.84 21.39
C LEU A 42 -4.24 2.98 22.39
N ASP A 43 -3.29 3.91 22.31
CA ASP A 43 -3.10 5.04 23.24
C ASP A 43 -4.09 6.20 23.02
N TYR A 44 -4.95 6.10 21.98
CA TYR A 44 -5.85 7.17 21.57
C TYR A 44 -7.31 6.70 21.57
N PRO A 45 -8.01 6.77 22.73
CA PRO A 45 -9.39 6.29 22.87
C PRO A 45 -10.41 7.04 22.02
N GLU A 46 -10.08 8.26 21.57
CA GLU A 46 -10.88 9.07 20.66
C GLU A 46 -10.97 8.48 19.23
N ILE A 47 -10.08 7.55 18.88
CA ILE A 47 -10.07 6.90 17.57
C ILE A 47 -11.07 5.74 17.55
N ALA A 48 -12.06 5.81 16.65
CA ALA A 48 -12.98 4.70 16.43
C ALA A 48 -12.23 3.51 15.81
N ARG A 49 -12.18 2.39 16.55
CA ARG A 49 -11.52 1.15 16.18
C ARG A 49 -12.48 -0.02 16.22
N ARG A 50 -12.27 -1.01 15.34
CA ARG A 50 -12.98 -2.29 15.38
C ARG A 50 -12.04 -3.45 15.06
N PRO A 51 -12.17 -4.60 15.75
CA PRO A 51 -11.50 -5.81 15.31
C PRO A 51 -12.22 -6.36 14.06
N THR A 52 -11.47 -6.77 13.06
CA THR A 52 -12.00 -7.46 11.89
C THR A 52 -11.12 -8.65 11.54
N LYS A 53 -11.67 -9.58 10.75
CA LYS A 53 -10.89 -10.69 10.18
C LYS A 53 -10.78 -10.48 8.68
N ILE A 54 -9.58 -10.18 8.21
CA ILE A 54 -9.26 -10.09 6.78
C ILE A 54 -8.39 -11.30 6.45
N ARG A 55 -8.85 -12.14 5.51
CA ARG A 55 -8.12 -13.35 5.07
C ARG A 55 -7.72 -14.29 6.23
N GLY A 56 -8.57 -14.40 7.25
CA GLY A 56 -8.32 -15.27 8.41
C GLY A 56 -7.36 -14.72 9.46
N GLN A 57 -6.76 -13.54 9.25
CA GLN A 57 -5.94 -12.84 10.23
C GLN A 57 -6.77 -11.75 10.94
N GLU A 58 -6.59 -11.64 12.26
CA GLU A 58 -7.16 -10.55 13.04
C GLU A 58 -6.42 -9.25 12.72
N CYS A 59 -7.16 -8.25 12.28
CA CYS A 59 -6.64 -6.94 11.95
C CYS A 59 -7.47 -5.88 12.69
N MET A 60 -6.80 -4.85 13.19
CA MET A 60 -7.47 -3.66 13.69
C MET A 60 -7.84 -2.78 12.50
N GLU A 61 -9.11 -2.38 12.39
CA GLU A 61 -9.53 -1.32 11.48
C GLU A 61 -9.79 -0.03 12.25
N VAL A 62 -9.32 1.07 11.67
CA VAL A 62 -9.54 2.42 12.18
C VAL A 62 -10.42 3.19 11.20
N LEU A 63 -11.36 3.97 11.72
CA LEU A 63 -12.19 4.84 10.90
C LEU A 63 -11.37 6.06 10.45
N VAL A 64 -11.21 6.19 9.13
CA VAL A 64 -10.53 7.34 8.51
C VAL A 64 -11.56 8.19 7.78
N VAL A 65 -11.69 9.45 8.21
CA VAL A 65 -12.56 10.44 7.55
C VAL A 65 -11.86 10.96 6.30
N GLN A 66 -12.58 11.00 5.18
CA GLN A 66 -12.08 11.54 3.92
C GLN A 66 -12.47 13.02 3.82
N ASP A 67 -11.47 13.89 4.02
CA ASP A 67 -11.65 15.32 3.83
C ASP A 67 -11.74 15.67 2.32
N LYS A 68 -12.50 16.72 1.99
CA LYS A 68 -12.58 17.28 0.64
C LYS A 68 -11.21 17.74 0.10
N PHE A 69 -10.30 18.11 1.00
CA PHE A 69 -8.96 18.58 0.68
C PHE A 69 -7.88 17.48 0.80
N ASN A 70 -8.27 16.21 0.83
CA ASN A 70 -7.33 15.09 0.94
C ASN A 70 -6.26 15.12 -0.17
N VAL A 71 -5.02 14.82 0.21
CA VAL A 71 -3.85 14.85 -0.68
C VAL A 71 -3.38 13.42 -0.94
N GLN A 72 -3.20 13.10 -2.22
CA GLN A 72 -2.72 11.80 -2.69
C GLN A 72 -1.25 11.85 -3.10
N GLY A 73 -0.63 10.68 -3.27
CA GLY A 73 0.77 10.54 -3.68
C GLY A 73 1.14 11.30 -4.96
N GLY A 74 0.24 11.42 -5.94
CA GLY A 74 0.50 12.18 -7.18
C GLY A 74 0.72 13.68 -7.00
N TYR A 75 0.46 14.25 -5.81
CA TYR A 75 0.82 15.64 -5.49
C TYR A 75 2.21 15.77 -4.85
N LEU A 76 2.77 14.66 -4.39
CA LEU A 76 4.09 14.61 -3.78
C LEU A 76 5.15 14.77 -4.86
N THR A 77 6.10 15.67 -4.61
CA THR A 77 7.23 15.95 -5.50
C THR A 77 8.47 15.20 -5.04
N LYS A 78 8.69 15.13 -3.72
CA LYS A 78 9.86 14.46 -3.12
C LYS A 78 9.60 14.11 -1.66
N ALA A 79 10.06 12.93 -1.24
CA ALA A 79 10.30 12.58 0.16
C ALA A 79 11.81 12.37 0.40
N SER A 80 12.31 12.84 1.55
CA SER A 80 13.71 12.72 1.93
C SER A 80 13.88 12.53 3.43
N ARG A 81 14.96 11.86 3.82
CA ARG A 81 15.34 11.68 5.22
C ARG A 81 15.57 13.04 5.88
N SER A 82 15.04 13.18 7.08
CA SER A 82 15.18 14.34 7.95
C SER A 82 15.39 13.88 9.39
N VAL A 83 15.60 14.84 10.28
CA VAL A 83 15.69 14.63 11.71
C VAL A 83 14.72 15.60 12.39
N ASP A 84 13.98 15.11 13.37
CA ASP A 84 13.05 15.94 14.14
C ASP A 84 13.80 16.90 15.09
N GLN A 85 13.05 17.80 15.74
CA GLN A 85 13.62 18.77 16.69
C GLN A 85 14.33 18.14 17.89
N VAL A 86 14.12 16.84 18.15
CA VAL A 86 14.66 16.09 19.30
C VAL A 86 15.77 15.12 18.84
N GLY A 87 16.18 15.15 17.58
CA GLY A 87 17.25 14.30 17.06
C GLY A 87 16.81 12.92 16.58
N ARG A 88 15.51 12.64 16.48
CA ARG A 88 14.99 11.34 16.01
C ARG A 88 14.83 11.31 14.48
N PRO A 89 14.97 10.14 13.84
CA PRO A 89 14.72 10.01 12.41
C PRO A 89 13.31 10.45 12.01
N SER A 90 13.20 11.27 10.97
CA SER A 90 11.93 11.73 10.41
C SER A 90 11.95 11.77 8.90
N VAL A 91 10.78 11.92 8.29
CA VAL A 91 10.65 12.00 6.82
C VAL A 91 10.13 13.37 6.42
N SER A 92 10.99 14.15 5.77
CA SER A 92 10.58 15.41 5.13
C SER A 92 9.91 15.11 3.79
N PHE A 93 8.84 15.84 3.49
CA PHE A 93 8.13 15.70 2.23
C PHE A 93 7.83 17.08 1.62
N THR A 94 7.81 17.13 0.29
CA THR A 94 7.51 18.34 -0.47
C THR A 94 6.42 18.04 -1.51
N PHE A 95 5.37 18.84 -1.50
CA PHE A 95 4.28 18.82 -2.48
C PHE A 95 4.48 19.84 -3.60
N ASN A 96 3.82 19.58 -4.72
CA ASN A 96 3.69 20.55 -5.81
C ASN A 96 2.77 21.72 -5.42
N SER A 97 2.66 22.74 -6.27
CA SER A 97 1.89 23.96 -5.97
C SER A 97 0.41 23.68 -5.66
N ARG A 98 -0.20 22.72 -6.37
CA ARG A 98 -1.60 22.33 -6.16
C ARG A 98 -1.76 21.53 -4.86
N GLY A 99 -0.88 20.56 -4.62
CA GLY A 99 -0.83 19.77 -3.39
C GLY A 99 -0.67 20.62 -2.15
N GLY A 100 0.24 21.61 -2.17
CA GLY A 100 0.46 22.50 -1.03
C GLY A 100 -0.73 23.42 -0.71
N LYS A 101 -1.54 23.81 -1.71
CA LYS A 101 -2.79 24.56 -1.46
C LYS A 101 -3.85 23.67 -0.81
N LEU A 102 -4.03 22.45 -1.33
CA LEU A 102 -4.96 21.47 -0.77
C LEU A 102 -4.56 21.09 0.65
N PHE A 103 -3.28 20.75 0.87
CA PHE A 103 -2.77 20.38 2.18
C PHE A 103 -2.86 21.52 3.20
N GLY A 104 -2.60 22.76 2.75
CA GLY A 104 -2.82 23.95 3.57
C GLY A 104 -4.26 24.07 4.04
N ALA A 105 -5.22 23.94 3.13
CA ALA A 105 -6.64 23.98 3.47
C ALA A 105 -7.08 22.79 4.34
N LEU A 106 -6.48 21.60 4.15
CA LEU A 106 -6.76 20.44 4.97
C LEU A 106 -6.28 20.67 6.40
N THR A 107 -5.02 21.07 6.58
CA THR A 107 -4.41 21.26 7.89
C THR A 107 -5.02 22.43 8.64
N SER A 108 -5.31 23.55 7.98
CA SER A 108 -5.95 24.71 8.59
C SER A 108 -7.36 24.40 9.13
N ASN A 109 -8.15 23.62 8.37
CA ASN A 109 -9.52 23.27 8.77
C ASN A 109 -9.59 22.17 9.82
N ASN A 110 -8.47 21.47 10.06
CA ASN A 110 -8.38 20.35 10.99
C ASN A 110 -7.38 20.61 12.12
N LEU A 111 -7.06 21.88 12.40
CA LEU A 111 -6.30 22.26 13.59
C LEU A 111 -7.00 21.78 14.88
N PRO A 112 -6.24 21.53 15.96
CA PRO A 112 -6.81 21.17 17.25
C PRO A 112 -7.79 22.24 17.72
N ASP A 113 -8.96 21.81 18.19
CA ASP A 113 -9.98 22.74 18.67
C ASP A 113 -9.64 23.18 20.10
N PRO A 114 -9.37 24.47 20.35
CA PRO A 114 -8.97 24.96 21.66
C PRO A 114 -10.10 24.91 22.69
N VAL A 115 -11.37 24.79 22.26
CA VAL A 115 -12.55 24.81 23.15
C VAL A 115 -12.96 23.40 23.56
N THR A 116 -12.79 22.42 22.68
CA THR A 116 -13.28 21.03 22.90
C THR A 116 -12.14 20.05 23.26
N ASP A 117 -10.88 20.51 23.30
CA ASP A 117 -9.64 19.70 23.39
C ASP A 117 -9.60 18.52 22.38
N PHE A 118 -10.43 18.60 21.33
CA PHE A 118 -10.55 17.54 20.36
C PHE A 118 -9.39 17.63 19.38
N ARG A 119 -8.48 16.67 19.46
CA ARG A 119 -7.30 16.59 18.61
C ARG A 119 -7.59 15.72 17.40
N ARG A 120 -7.46 16.32 16.22
CA ARG A 120 -7.56 15.61 14.94
C ARG A 120 -6.18 15.06 14.57
N LYS A 121 -6.18 13.81 14.08
CA LYS A 121 -4.98 13.13 13.61
C LYS A 121 -5.06 12.97 12.10
N LEU A 122 -3.91 13.14 11.45
CA LEU A 122 -3.78 12.99 10.01
C LEU A 122 -3.43 11.54 9.69
N GLY A 123 -4.40 10.75 9.22
CA GLY A 123 -4.16 9.37 8.83
C GLY A 123 -3.35 9.28 7.53
N ILE A 124 -2.16 8.67 7.60
CA ILE A 124 -1.30 8.37 6.46
C ILE A 124 -1.61 6.94 6.01
N VAL A 125 -2.20 6.81 4.82
CA VAL A 125 -2.61 5.51 4.27
C VAL A 125 -1.67 5.13 3.12
N LEU A 126 -1.03 3.97 3.24
CA LEU A 126 -0.10 3.41 2.26
C LEU A 126 -0.57 2.01 1.85
N ASN A 127 -0.65 1.74 0.54
CA ASN A 127 -1.10 0.45 0.00
C ASN A 127 -2.47 -0.04 0.57
N GLY A 128 -3.33 0.90 0.98
CA GLY A 128 -4.63 0.59 1.58
C GLY A 128 -4.59 0.25 3.08
N TYR A 129 -3.42 0.31 3.71
CA TYR A 129 -3.22 0.15 5.15
C TYR A 129 -2.90 1.50 5.81
N LEU A 130 -3.38 1.70 7.03
CA LEU A 130 -3.09 2.87 7.83
C LEU A 130 -1.71 2.70 8.48
N TYR A 131 -0.76 3.53 8.06
CA TYR A 131 0.65 3.45 8.46
C TYR A 131 0.95 4.29 9.71
N SER A 132 0.41 5.50 9.79
CA SER A 132 0.61 6.39 10.93
C SER A 132 -0.53 7.41 11.03
N ALA A 133 -0.73 7.99 12.21
CA ALA A 133 -1.71 9.04 12.45
C ALA A 133 -1.13 10.15 13.34
N PRO A 134 -0.14 10.91 12.83
CA PRO A 134 0.42 12.05 13.57
C PRO A 134 -0.64 13.12 13.83
N GLY A 135 -0.49 13.83 14.96
CA GLY A 135 -1.30 15.00 15.25
C GLY A 135 -0.90 16.19 14.38
N ILE A 136 -1.88 17.01 13.99
CA ILE A 136 -1.63 18.25 13.25
C ILE A 136 -1.21 19.32 14.26
N LYS A 137 0.05 19.78 14.18
CA LYS A 137 0.59 20.82 15.08
C LYS A 137 0.38 22.25 14.56
N SER A 138 0.43 22.41 13.25
CA SER A 138 0.35 23.71 12.58
C SER A 138 -0.19 23.56 11.16
N THR A 139 -0.49 24.69 10.52
CA THR A 139 -0.88 24.69 9.10
C THR A 139 0.35 24.43 8.24
N ILE A 140 0.28 23.43 7.36
CA ILE A 140 1.38 23.00 6.51
C ILE A 140 0.96 23.13 5.06
N HIS A 141 1.78 23.82 4.26
CA HIS A 141 1.54 24.01 2.83
C HIS A 141 2.39 23.05 1.99
N LYS A 142 3.46 23.56 1.36
CA LYS A 142 4.26 22.80 0.38
C LYS A 142 5.25 21.83 1.01
N ARG A 143 5.75 22.10 2.21
CA ARG A 143 6.76 21.25 2.86
C ARG A 143 6.29 20.91 4.25
N GLY A 144 6.44 19.64 4.63
CA GLY A 144 6.13 19.16 5.96
C GLY A 144 7.07 18.05 6.37
N GLU A 145 6.90 17.61 7.61
CA GLU A 145 7.68 16.54 8.21
C GLU A 145 6.74 15.53 8.85
N ILE A 146 6.96 14.26 8.55
CA ILE A 146 6.33 13.12 9.23
C ILE A 146 7.30 12.71 10.33
N SER A 147 6.97 13.09 11.55
CA SER A 147 7.72 12.70 12.75
C SER A 147 7.00 11.54 13.46
N GLY A 148 7.78 10.70 14.12
CA GLY A 148 7.30 9.53 14.87
C GLY A 148 8.48 8.74 15.42
N ASP A 149 8.20 7.67 16.15
CA ASP A 149 9.23 6.77 16.67
C ASP A 149 9.69 5.79 15.57
N PHE A 150 10.27 6.34 14.51
CA PHE A 150 10.81 5.56 13.39
C PHE A 150 12.24 5.13 13.66
N THR A 151 12.56 3.88 13.32
CA THR A 151 13.95 3.47 13.13
C THR A 151 14.49 4.03 11.81
N ARG A 152 15.82 4.09 11.64
CA ARG A 152 16.43 4.54 10.37
C ARG A 152 15.91 3.73 9.18
N GLN A 153 15.85 2.42 9.32
CA GLN A 153 15.33 1.52 8.28
C GLN A 153 13.87 1.82 7.94
N GLN A 154 13.00 1.98 8.95
CA GLN A 154 11.59 2.30 8.73
C GLN A 154 11.37 3.66 8.08
N ALA A 155 12.24 4.64 8.34
CA ALA A 155 12.20 5.93 7.68
C ALA A 155 12.58 5.81 6.20
N ASP A 156 13.58 4.99 5.88
CA ASP A 156 13.99 4.73 4.49
C ASP A 156 12.91 3.99 3.71
N ASP A 157 12.37 2.91 4.27
CA ASP A 157 11.28 2.15 3.65
C ASP A 157 10.06 3.06 3.38
N LEU A 158 9.76 3.98 4.31
CA LEU A 158 8.70 4.97 4.13
C LEU A 158 9.01 5.95 2.98
N ILE A 159 10.25 6.43 2.88
CA ILE A 159 10.69 7.32 1.80
C ILE A 159 10.52 6.62 0.45
N ASP A 160 10.91 5.36 0.35
CA ASP A 160 10.78 4.58 -0.88
C ASP A 160 9.33 4.39 -1.28
N VAL A 161 8.45 4.04 -0.34
CA VAL A 161 7.00 3.92 -0.61
C VAL A 161 6.39 5.25 -1.02
N LEU A 162 6.74 6.36 -0.36
CA LEU A 162 6.24 7.68 -0.69
C LEU A 162 6.72 8.15 -2.07
N ASN A 163 7.99 7.94 -2.40
CA ASN A 163 8.54 8.27 -3.72
C ASN A 163 7.97 7.36 -4.82
N ALA A 164 7.73 6.08 -4.53
CA ALA A 164 7.07 5.16 -5.46
C ALA A 164 5.61 5.60 -5.76
N GLY A 165 4.89 6.10 -4.75
CA GLY A 165 3.55 6.68 -4.92
C GLY A 165 3.53 8.07 -5.57
N ALA A 166 4.69 8.75 -5.60
CA ALA A 166 4.89 10.04 -6.27
C ALA A 166 5.28 9.89 -7.74
N LEU A 167 5.63 8.68 -8.20
CA LEU A 167 5.91 8.43 -9.61
C LEU A 167 4.64 8.78 -10.41
N PRO A 168 4.66 9.85 -11.23
CA PRO A 168 3.57 10.10 -12.15
C PRO A 168 3.45 8.84 -13.01
N ALA A 169 2.24 8.27 -13.10
CA ALA A 169 1.95 7.12 -13.92
C ALA A 169 2.20 7.45 -15.40
N ALA A 170 3.46 7.38 -15.80
CA ALA A 170 3.94 7.23 -17.16
C ALA A 170 4.51 5.81 -17.34
N LEU A 171 4.01 4.84 -16.56
CA LEU A 171 3.95 3.48 -17.07
C LEU A 171 2.82 3.51 -18.08
N SER A 172 3.15 3.73 -19.34
CA SER A 172 2.23 3.47 -20.45
C SER A 172 1.50 2.16 -20.17
N GLU A 173 0.20 2.17 -20.43
CA GLU A 173 -0.83 1.18 -20.08
C GLU A 173 -0.61 -0.24 -20.63
N LYS A 174 0.59 -0.54 -21.13
CA LYS A 174 1.05 -1.88 -21.44
C LYS A 174 1.91 -2.36 -20.27
N PRO A 175 1.34 -3.09 -19.29
CA PRO A 175 2.17 -3.95 -18.48
C PRO A 175 2.83 -4.91 -19.47
N ASN A 176 4.13 -4.70 -19.72
CA ASN A 176 4.95 -5.71 -20.37
C ASN A 176 4.82 -6.91 -19.45
N ALA A 177 4.08 -7.92 -19.92
CA ALA A 177 3.72 -9.08 -19.14
C ALA A 177 4.96 -9.57 -18.39
N GLU A 178 5.00 -9.30 -17.09
CA GLU A 178 5.98 -9.87 -16.20
C GLU A 178 5.57 -11.34 -16.10
N TYR A 179 6.02 -12.14 -17.07
CA TYR A 179 6.00 -13.58 -16.98
C TYR A 179 7.01 -13.96 -15.91
N VAL A 180 6.69 -13.65 -14.64
CA VAL A 180 7.32 -14.23 -13.47
C VAL A 180 6.92 -15.70 -13.48
N THR A 181 7.60 -16.46 -14.32
CA THR A 181 7.49 -17.91 -14.34
C THR A 181 8.07 -18.41 -13.03
N GLY A 182 7.19 -18.86 -12.14
CA GLY A 182 7.61 -19.45 -10.88
C GLY A 182 8.56 -20.63 -11.13
N PRO A 183 9.64 -20.79 -10.35
CA PRO A 183 10.65 -21.85 -10.52
C PRO A 183 10.11 -23.30 -10.41
N SER A 184 8.82 -23.47 -10.14
CA SER A 184 8.13 -24.77 -10.14
C SER A 184 7.77 -25.27 -11.54
N LEU A 185 7.48 -24.41 -12.52
CA LEU A 185 7.20 -24.84 -13.90
C LEU A 185 8.46 -25.33 -14.64
N GLY A 186 9.66 -24.88 -14.22
CA GLY A 186 10.93 -25.31 -14.80
C GLY A 186 11.27 -26.76 -14.48
N ARG A 187 11.10 -27.21 -13.23
CA ARG A 187 11.48 -28.58 -12.81
C ARG A 187 10.70 -29.67 -13.52
N ASP A 188 9.40 -29.49 -13.70
CA ASP A 188 8.56 -30.46 -14.42
C ASP A 188 8.86 -30.49 -15.93
N THR A 189 9.15 -29.32 -16.52
CA THR A 189 9.54 -29.22 -17.93
C THR A 189 10.89 -29.91 -18.18
N ILE A 190 11.86 -29.75 -17.28
CA ILE A 190 13.17 -30.41 -17.37
C ILE A 190 13.02 -31.93 -17.28
N ARG A 191 12.20 -32.44 -16.35
CA ARG A 191 12.01 -33.90 -16.19
C ARG A 191 11.28 -34.53 -17.37
N LYS A 192 10.27 -33.85 -17.93
CA LYS A 192 9.54 -34.31 -19.13
C LYS A 192 10.42 -34.21 -20.38
N GLY A 193 11.20 -33.14 -20.52
CA GLY A 193 12.17 -32.97 -21.61
C GLY A 193 13.26 -34.05 -21.62
N GLY A 194 13.82 -34.39 -20.46
CA GLY A 194 14.83 -35.45 -20.36
C GLY A 194 14.31 -36.83 -20.80
N ARG A 195 13.05 -37.17 -20.44
CA ARG A 195 12.42 -38.42 -20.91
C ARG A 195 12.14 -38.41 -22.41
N ALA A 196 11.69 -37.27 -22.95
CA ALA A 196 11.42 -37.14 -24.38
C ALA A 196 12.69 -37.37 -25.21
N ILE A 197 13.82 -36.77 -24.83
CA ILE A 197 15.12 -36.96 -25.50
C ILE A 197 15.53 -38.43 -25.48
N GLY A 198 15.39 -39.11 -24.34
CA GLY A 198 15.70 -40.55 -24.22
C GLY A 198 14.87 -41.42 -25.16
N VAL A 199 13.56 -41.18 -25.23
CA VAL A 199 12.66 -41.92 -26.14
C VAL A 199 13.01 -41.66 -27.60
N SER A 200 13.32 -40.40 -27.97
CA SER A 200 13.71 -40.06 -29.35
C SER A 200 14.97 -40.78 -29.80
N ILE A 201 16.00 -40.86 -28.95
CA ILE A 201 17.26 -41.57 -29.29
C ILE A 201 16.99 -43.06 -29.55
N VAL A 202 16.23 -43.71 -28.68
CA VAL A 202 15.90 -45.14 -28.84
C VAL A 202 15.09 -45.38 -30.12
N LEU A 203 14.14 -44.50 -30.43
CA LEU A 203 13.32 -44.61 -31.63
C LEU A 203 14.14 -44.45 -32.92
N VAL A 204 15.09 -43.51 -32.94
CA VAL A 204 16.00 -43.31 -34.09
C VAL A 204 16.89 -44.53 -34.32
N LEU A 205 17.44 -45.12 -33.25
CA LEU A 205 18.25 -46.34 -33.34
C LEU A 205 17.44 -47.53 -33.86
N LEU A 206 16.21 -47.72 -33.36
CA LEU A 206 15.30 -48.75 -33.86
C LEU A 206 14.97 -48.54 -35.34
N PHE A 207 14.72 -47.30 -35.75
CA PHE A 207 14.43 -46.97 -37.14
C PHE A 207 15.64 -47.25 -38.05
N MET A 208 16.86 -46.87 -37.65
CA MET A 208 18.06 -47.24 -38.41
C MET A 208 18.20 -48.76 -38.54
N LEU A 209 17.99 -49.50 -37.45
CA LEU A 209 18.14 -50.96 -37.47
C LEU A 209 17.10 -51.62 -38.39
N ALA A 210 15.85 -51.15 -38.37
CA ALA A 210 14.81 -51.61 -39.29
C ALA A 210 15.13 -51.25 -40.76
N TYR A 211 15.59 -50.03 -41.02
CA TYR A 211 15.93 -49.55 -42.36
C TYR A 211 17.11 -50.33 -42.96
N TYR A 212 18.19 -50.51 -42.21
CA TYR A 212 19.36 -51.28 -42.66
C TYR A 212 19.05 -52.77 -42.79
N ARG A 213 18.21 -53.33 -41.93
CA ARG A 213 17.78 -54.73 -42.03
C ARG A 213 16.87 -54.99 -43.23
N PHE A 214 16.00 -54.04 -43.59
CA PHE A 214 15.23 -54.12 -44.84
C PHE A 214 16.10 -53.90 -46.08
N SER A 215 17.05 -52.96 -46.05
CA SER A 215 17.99 -52.74 -47.15
C SER A 215 18.94 -53.93 -47.38
N GLY A 216 19.24 -54.70 -46.33
CA GLY A 216 20.03 -55.94 -46.43
C GLY A 216 19.24 -57.17 -46.92
N MET A 217 17.89 -57.11 -46.96
CA MET A 217 17.05 -58.18 -47.53
C MET A 217 16.63 -57.92 -48.99
N ILE A 218 16.82 -56.69 -49.49
CA ILE A 218 16.55 -56.29 -50.88
C ILE A 218 17.83 -56.26 -51.75
N ALA A 219 19.01 -56.49 -51.15
CA ALA A 219 20.30 -56.61 -51.86
C ALA A 219 20.63 -58.06 -52.24
#